data_AF-A0A812W2E5-F1
#
_entry.id   AF-A0A812W2E5-F1
#
_cell.length_a   1.000
_cell.length_b   1.000
_cell.length_c   1.000
_cell.angle_alpha   90.00
_cell.angle_beta   90.00
_cell.angle_gamma   90.00
#
_symmetry.space_group_name_H-M   'P 1'
#
loop_
_entity.id
_entity.type
_entity.pdbx_description
1 polymer ?
#
loop_
_entity_poly.entity_id
_entity_poly.type
_entity_poly.pdbx_seq_one_letter_code
_entity_poly.pdbx_strand_id
1 'polypeptide(L)'
;MVTHPRFDVFFSLVVVTNSIFIGIDVQLNPAALDATPPALVAIQYFYTFLFCMELVLRALALGKEYFCGKEWVWAALDGFIVATSLWEVFVDTWYALVDDDSSSLEIFGGLAGLKAFRIVRITRIVKTVRLMRIFRFVLALRMLVHSILHTLKALFWALVLLLLIIYVFALIFTQIVNGHIRDPAVAPLPPEELETSMSFYGSLVDTMVSLFMAVTNGVGWERLYRPLGSISHVWSFLFWFYISFVFFAVLNVLTAVFCQSAIESAQNDHATAVQNMEANKEMHLKKLRALFSQLGNEESGVITFGQFESKIHSPEVREYFETLGLDVEDAWSFFKLLDRDGGGS
;
A
#
# COMPACT_ATOMS: atom_id res chain seq x y z
N MET A 1 -18.50 -16.36 15.88
CA MET A 1 -17.76 -15.49 16.82
C MET A 1 -16.69 -14.67 16.12
N VAL A 2 -15.77 -15.29 15.37
CA VAL A 2 -14.69 -14.57 14.65
C VAL A 2 -15.18 -13.69 13.49
N THR A 3 -16.31 -14.03 12.87
CA THR A 3 -16.95 -13.23 11.80
C THR A 3 -17.85 -12.10 12.32
N HIS A 4 -17.97 -11.93 13.64
CA HIS A 4 -18.87 -10.93 14.20
C HIS A 4 -18.18 -9.55 14.22
N PRO A 5 -18.84 -8.46 13.79
CA PRO A 5 -18.22 -7.12 13.69
C PRO A 5 -17.55 -6.63 15.00
N ARG A 6 -18.11 -7.02 16.15
CA ARG A 6 -17.54 -6.72 17.48
C ARG A 6 -16.13 -7.29 17.68
N PHE A 7 -15.82 -8.45 17.11
CA PHE A 7 -14.49 -9.06 17.16
C PHE A 7 -13.48 -8.14 16.45
N ASP A 8 -13.82 -7.69 15.25
CA ASP A 8 -12.97 -6.80 14.46
C ASP A 8 -12.79 -5.44 15.15
N VAL A 9 -13.85 -4.86 15.72
CA VAL A 9 -13.77 -3.60 16.48
C VAL A 9 -12.86 -3.74 17.71
N PHE A 10 -12.96 -4.85 18.44
CA PHE A 10 -12.10 -5.11 19.58
C PHE A 10 -10.62 -5.14 19.18
N PHE A 11 -10.25 -5.95 18.19
CA PHE A 11 -8.86 -6.05 17.74
C PHE A 11 -8.36 -4.77 17.06
N SER A 12 -9.23 -4.00 16.42
CA SER A 12 -8.91 -2.65 15.93
C SER A 12 -8.47 -1.73 17.08
N LEU A 13 -9.22 -1.74 18.20
CA LEU A 13 -8.89 -0.96 19.38
C LEU A 13 -7.59 -1.44 20.05
N VAL A 14 -7.35 -2.75 20.07
CA VAL A 14 -6.08 -3.35 20.54
C VAL A 14 -4.91 -2.85 19.69
N VAL A 15 -5.04 -2.79 18.36
CA VAL A 15 -3.98 -2.25 17.47
C VAL A 15 -3.74 -0.77 17.72
N VAL A 16 -4.80 0.04 17.83
CA VAL A 16 -4.65 1.48 18.07
C VAL A 16 -3.97 1.74 19.42
N THR A 17 -4.41 1.08 20.48
CA THR A 17 -3.78 1.21 21.80
C THR A 17 -2.33 0.72 21.78
N ASN A 18 -2.04 -0.42 21.16
CA ASN A 18 -0.67 -0.90 20.98
C ASN A 18 0.22 0.11 20.23
N SER A 19 -0.31 0.77 19.21
CA SER A 19 0.40 1.78 18.42
C SER A 19 0.75 3.01 19.26
N ILE A 20 -0.18 3.47 20.11
CA ILE A 20 0.06 4.57 21.05
C ILE A 20 1.16 4.17 22.06
N PHE A 21 1.10 2.95 22.60
CA PHE A 21 2.12 2.44 23.52
C PHE A 21 3.52 2.37 22.88
N ILE A 22 3.61 1.94 21.61
CA ILE A 22 4.90 1.97 20.87
C ILE A 22 5.42 3.40 20.77
N GLY A 23 4.56 4.38 20.47
CA GLY A 23 4.95 5.80 20.43
C GLY A 23 5.46 6.32 21.78
N ILE A 24 4.77 5.96 22.88
CA ILE A 24 5.19 6.30 24.25
C ILE A 24 6.54 5.66 24.59
N ASP A 25 6.74 4.38 24.23
CA ASP A 25 8.01 3.66 24.45
C ASP A 25 9.18 4.35 23.75
N VAL A 26 8.98 4.80 22.50
CA VAL A 26 9.98 5.55 21.74
C VAL A 26 10.29 6.91 22.39
N GLN A 27 9.27 7.61 22.88
CA GLN A 27 9.43 8.95 23.49
C GLN A 27 10.09 8.89 24.88
N LEU A 28 9.77 7.87 25.68
CA LEU A 28 10.32 7.70 27.04
C LEU A 28 11.74 7.13 27.04
N ASN A 29 12.14 6.43 25.97
CA ASN A 29 13.48 5.84 25.83
C ASN A 29 14.28 6.46 24.66
N PRO A 30 14.57 7.78 24.67
CA PRO A 30 15.30 8.45 23.59
C PRO A 30 16.79 8.06 23.57
N ALA A 31 17.37 7.73 24.73
CA ALA A 31 18.70 7.17 24.85
C ALA A 31 18.58 5.64 24.93
N ALA A 32 19.03 4.97 23.87
CA ALA A 32 19.04 3.54 23.65
C ALA A 32 19.77 2.66 24.72
N LEU A 33 20.16 3.23 25.85
CA LEU A 33 21.10 2.67 26.82
C LEU A 33 20.43 2.19 28.12
N ASP A 34 19.25 2.73 28.46
CA ASP A 34 18.54 2.31 29.68
C ASP A 34 17.61 1.14 29.39
N ALA A 35 17.61 0.16 30.30
CA ALA A 35 16.74 -1.00 30.23
C ALA A 35 15.28 -0.54 30.24
N THR A 36 14.50 -1.02 29.27
CA THR A 36 13.06 -0.73 29.22
C THR A 36 12.39 -1.18 30.52
N PRO A 37 11.56 -0.34 31.16
CA PRO A 37 10.87 -0.70 32.39
C PRO A 37 10.13 -2.04 32.26
N PRO A 38 10.21 -2.94 33.25
CA PRO A 38 9.62 -4.28 33.17
C PRO A 38 8.10 -4.24 32.96
N ALA A 39 7.43 -3.19 33.43
CA ALA A 39 6.01 -2.97 33.17
C ALA A 39 5.69 -2.76 31.68
N LEU A 40 6.53 -2.04 30.94
CA LEU A 40 6.34 -1.83 29.50
C LEU A 40 6.60 -3.11 28.71
N VAL A 41 7.58 -3.91 29.13
CA VAL A 41 7.86 -5.23 28.54
C VAL A 41 6.67 -6.18 28.74
N ALA A 42 6.11 -6.23 29.95
CA ALA A 42 4.93 -7.06 30.24
C ALA A 42 3.73 -6.65 29.37
N ILE A 43 3.49 -5.35 29.18
CA ILE A 43 2.45 -4.83 28.29
C ILE A 43 2.72 -5.26 26.83
N GLN A 44 3.97 -5.20 26.37
CA GLN A 44 4.35 -5.64 25.02
C GLN A 44 4.07 -7.14 24.81
N TYR A 45 4.38 -7.98 25.80
CA TYR A 45 4.09 -9.42 25.74
C TYR A 45 2.59 -9.71 25.76
N PHE A 46 1.83 -8.95 26.55
CA PHE A 46 0.37 -9.06 26.56
C PHE A 46 -0.23 -8.76 25.18
N TYR A 47 0.22 -7.70 24.51
CA TYR A 47 -0.21 -7.41 23.14
C TYR A 47 0.18 -8.53 22.16
N THR A 48 1.44 -9.01 22.20
CA THR A 48 1.88 -10.15 21.36
C THR A 48 1.00 -11.38 21.57
N PHE A 49 0.64 -11.69 22.82
CA PHE A 49 -0.26 -12.79 23.14
C PHE A 49 -1.64 -12.60 22.52
N LEU A 50 -2.26 -11.42 22.67
CA LEU A 50 -3.57 -11.12 22.08
C LEU A 50 -3.56 -11.30 20.55
N PHE A 51 -2.50 -10.83 19.88
CA PHE A 51 -2.38 -10.96 18.42
C PHE A 51 -2.13 -12.41 17.98
N CYS A 52 -1.35 -13.18 18.74
CA CYS A 52 -1.18 -14.61 18.48
C CYS A 52 -2.53 -15.34 18.60
N MET A 53 -3.29 -15.03 19.67
CA MET A 53 -4.63 -15.58 19.87
C MET A 53 -5.57 -15.21 18.71
N GLU A 54 -5.57 -13.94 18.27
CA GLU A 54 -6.35 -13.48 17.12
C GLU A 54 -6.05 -14.29 15.87
N LEU A 55 -4.76 -14.44 15.54
CA LEU A 55 -4.30 -15.14 14.34
C LEU A 55 -4.73 -16.61 14.38
N VAL A 56 -4.58 -17.28 15.52
CA VAL A 56 -5.00 -18.67 15.70
C VAL A 56 -6.52 -18.81 15.57
N LEU A 57 -7.29 -17.94 16.23
CA LEU A 57 -8.76 -17.96 16.12
C LEU A 57 -9.23 -17.75 14.68
N ARG A 58 -8.62 -16.83 13.94
CA ARG A 58 -8.92 -16.59 12.52
C ARG A 58 -8.53 -17.75 11.63
N ALA A 59 -7.34 -18.32 11.83
CA ALA A 59 -6.87 -19.48 11.08
C ALA A 59 -7.76 -20.71 11.31
N LEU A 60 -8.21 -20.95 12.55
CA LEU A 60 -9.11 -22.06 12.87
C LEU A 60 -10.53 -21.85 12.33
N ALA A 61 -11.05 -20.62 12.37
CA ALA A 61 -12.42 -20.34 11.92
C ALA A 61 -12.57 -20.34 10.39
N LEU A 62 -11.57 -19.81 9.66
CA LEU A 62 -11.62 -19.65 8.19
C LEU A 62 -10.86 -20.78 7.46
N GLY A 63 -10.06 -21.57 8.17
CA GLY A 63 -9.35 -22.72 7.61
C GLY A 63 -8.47 -22.37 6.41
N LYS A 64 -8.62 -23.13 5.32
CA LYS A 64 -7.83 -22.93 4.08
C LYS A 64 -8.19 -21.64 3.35
N GLU A 65 -9.40 -21.12 3.52
CA GLU A 65 -9.83 -19.88 2.88
C GLU A 65 -9.07 -18.66 3.42
N TYR A 66 -8.58 -18.73 4.66
CA TYR A 66 -7.72 -17.69 5.23
C TYR A 66 -6.41 -17.51 4.48
N PHE A 67 -5.79 -18.60 4.04
CA PHE A 67 -4.47 -18.59 3.39
C PHE A 67 -4.51 -18.63 1.87
N CYS A 68 -5.62 -19.07 1.26
CA CYS A 68 -5.76 -19.17 -0.20
C CYS A 68 -6.88 -18.29 -0.78
N GLY A 69 -7.55 -17.49 0.04
CA GLY A 69 -8.60 -16.58 -0.40
C GLY A 69 -8.09 -15.33 -1.11
N LYS A 70 -9.03 -14.50 -1.59
CA LYS A 70 -8.73 -13.23 -2.28
C LYS A 70 -7.93 -12.24 -1.43
N GLU A 71 -8.02 -12.33 -0.10
CA GLU A 71 -7.31 -11.48 0.86
C GLU A 71 -6.08 -12.14 1.50
N TRP A 72 -5.55 -13.23 0.92
CA TRP A 72 -4.45 -14.00 1.52
C TRP A 72 -3.21 -13.15 1.84
N VAL A 73 -2.94 -12.08 1.09
CA VAL A 73 -1.82 -11.16 1.33
C VAL A 73 -1.91 -10.51 2.70
N TRP A 74 -3.12 -10.14 3.15
CA TRP A 74 -3.35 -9.53 4.47
C TRP A 74 -3.24 -10.55 5.60
N ALA A 75 -3.62 -11.80 5.33
CA ALA A 75 -3.40 -12.92 6.24
C ALA A 75 -1.91 -13.25 6.38
N ALA A 76 -1.17 -13.27 5.28
CA ALA A 76 0.27 -13.50 5.25
C ALA A 76 1.05 -12.38 5.96
N LEU A 77 0.69 -11.11 5.73
CA LEU A 77 1.29 -9.96 6.42
C LEU A 77 1.08 -10.04 7.93
N ASP A 78 -0.11 -10.39 8.39
CA ASP A 78 -0.37 -10.52 9.83
C ASP A 78 0.38 -11.69 10.45
N GLY A 79 0.43 -12.84 9.75
CA GLY A 79 1.25 -13.99 10.14
C GLY A 79 2.73 -13.61 10.26
N PHE A 80 3.25 -12.86 9.30
CA PHE A 80 4.61 -12.33 9.34
C PHE A 80 4.84 -11.41 10.55
N ILE A 81 3.93 -10.47 10.83
CA ILE A 81 4.07 -9.55 11.96
C ILE A 81 3.98 -10.31 13.30
N VAL A 82 3.10 -11.32 13.42
CA VAL A 82 3.03 -12.15 14.63
C VAL A 82 4.34 -12.92 14.80
N ALA A 83 4.86 -13.53 13.73
CA ALA A 83 6.12 -14.26 13.76
C ALA A 83 7.30 -13.40 14.17
N THR A 84 7.42 -12.18 13.63
CA THR A 84 8.48 -11.25 14.03
C THR A 84 8.34 -10.76 15.46
N SER A 85 7.10 -10.60 15.96
CA SER A 85 6.83 -10.26 17.36
C SER A 85 7.21 -11.40 18.30
N LEU A 86 6.93 -12.65 17.94
CA LEU A 86 7.34 -13.82 18.72
C LEU A 86 8.85 -14.02 18.71
N TRP A 87 9.49 -13.77 17.57
CA TRP A 87 10.94 -13.81 17.44
C TRP A 87 11.61 -12.82 18.40
N GLU A 88 11.07 -11.61 18.51
CA GLU A 88 11.58 -10.61 19.45
C GLU A 88 11.45 -11.05 20.91
N VAL A 89 10.28 -11.58 21.32
CA VAL A 89 10.09 -12.13 22.67
C VAL A 89 11.09 -13.26 22.96
N PHE A 90 11.31 -14.15 21.99
CA PHE A 90 12.27 -15.24 22.10
C PHE A 90 13.69 -14.72 22.30
N VAL A 91 14.10 -13.73 21.49
CA VAL A 91 15.43 -13.13 21.57
C VAL A 91 15.65 -12.43 22.92
N ASP A 92 14.68 -11.64 23.39
CA ASP A 92 14.76 -10.95 24.69
C ASP A 92 14.87 -11.95 25.85
N THR A 93 14.06 -13.02 25.81
CA THR A 93 14.09 -14.07 26.84
C THR A 93 15.39 -14.86 26.81
N TRP A 94 15.87 -15.20 25.61
CA TRP A 94 17.14 -15.91 25.43
C TRP A 94 18.32 -15.12 25.98
N TYR A 95 18.40 -13.82 25.69
CA TYR A 95 19.45 -12.97 26.25
C TYR A 95 19.35 -12.84 27.78
N ALA A 96 18.15 -12.66 28.32
CA ALA A 96 17.96 -12.59 29.78
C ALA A 96 18.40 -13.89 30.49
N LEU A 97 18.21 -15.05 29.86
CA LEU A 97 18.64 -16.34 30.42
C LEU A 97 20.15 -16.59 30.29
N VAL A 98 20.78 -16.08 29.22
CA VAL A 98 22.23 -16.25 28.98
C VAL A 98 23.07 -15.30 29.83
N ASP A 99 22.54 -14.11 30.16
CA ASP A 99 23.24 -13.12 30.99
C ASP A 99 23.46 -13.62 32.43
N ASP A 100 22.52 -14.42 32.96
CA ASP A 100 22.54 -14.95 34.34
C ASP A 100 23.60 -16.05 34.56
N ASP A 101 24.11 -16.68 33.49
CA ASP A 101 25.09 -17.79 33.56
C ASP A 101 26.52 -17.35 33.15
N SER A 102 26.75 -16.05 32.94
CA SER A 102 27.90 -15.52 32.18
C SER A 102 29.19 -15.24 32.96
N SER A 103 29.46 -15.97 34.06
CA SER A 103 30.78 -15.91 34.70
C SER A 103 31.91 -16.61 33.92
N SER A 104 31.64 -17.21 32.75
CA SER A 104 32.60 -18.06 32.04
C SER A 104 32.81 -17.79 30.54
N LEU A 105 32.37 -16.65 29.97
CA LEU A 105 32.50 -16.42 28.51
C LEU A 105 33.12 -15.08 28.09
N GLU A 106 34.10 -14.57 28.84
CA GLU A 106 34.82 -13.33 28.46
C GLU A 106 35.68 -13.46 27.17
N ILE A 107 36.02 -14.68 26.72
CA ILE A 107 36.95 -14.87 25.58
C ILE A 107 36.23 -14.83 24.21
N PHE A 108 34.92 -15.04 24.13
CA PHE A 108 34.11 -14.89 22.90
C PHE A 108 33.36 -13.54 22.81
N GLY A 109 33.55 -12.65 23.79
CA GLY A 109 32.74 -11.44 24.01
C GLY A 109 32.85 -10.35 22.94
N GLY A 110 33.98 -10.24 22.21
CA GLY A 110 34.19 -9.16 21.23
C GLY A 110 33.32 -9.30 19.96
N LEU A 111 33.14 -10.52 19.45
CA LEU A 111 32.25 -10.80 18.31
C LEU A 111 30.80 -11.00 18.75
N ALA A 112 30.57 -11.50 19.96
CA ALA A 112 29.23 -11.64 20.55
C ALA A 112 28.61 -10.28 20.87
N GLY A 113 29.35 -9.33 21.45
CA GLY A 113 28.87 -7.98 21.78
C GLY A 113 28.48 -7.16 20.55
N LEU A 114 29.25 -7.23 19.47
CA LEU A 114 28.91 -6.58 18.19
C LEU A 114 27.68 -7.21 17.52
N LYS A 115 27.51 -8.53 17.65
CA LYS A 115 26.31 -9.24 17.17
C LYS A 115 25.09 -8.92 18.03
N ALA A 116 25.23 -8.92 19.35
CA ALA A 116 24.17 -8.56 20.30
C ALA A 116 23.68 -7.13 20.05
N PHE A 117 24.60 -6.17 19.91
CA PHE A 117 24.26 -4.79 19.60
C PHE A 117 23.53 -4.62 18.25
N ARG A 118 23.96 -5.38 17.22
CA ARG A 118 23.28 -5.38 15.91
C ARG A 118 21.89 -6.01 15.99
N ILE A 119 21.73 -7.08 16.76
CA ILE A 119 20.46 -7.78 16.98
C ILE A 119 19.46 -6.88 17.73
N VAL A 120 19.90 -6.19 18.79
CA VAL A 120 19.08 -5.22 19.54
C VAL A 120 18.61 -4.04 18.66
N ARG A 121 19.42 -3.62 17.68
CA ARG A 121 19.00 -2.58 16.72
C ARG A 121 17.95 -3.10 15.74
N ILE A 122 18.04 -4.36 15.30
CA ILE A 122 17.09 -4.97 14.36
C ILE A 122 15.73 -5.20 15.04
N THR A 123 15.69 -5.68 16.28
CA THR A 123 14.44 -5.89 17.03
C THR A 123 13.64 -4.59 17.16
N ARG A 124 14.30 -3.44 17.33
CA ARG A 124 13.64 -2.12 17.36
C ARG A 124 12.93 -1.75 16.05
N ILE A 125 13.57 -1.99 14.90
CA ILE A 125 12.93 -1.72 13.60
C ILE A 125 11.71 -2.63 13.42
N VAL A 126 11.82 -3.88 13.89
CA VAL A 126 10.72 -4.86 13.88
C VAL A 126 9.52 -4.39 14.71
N LYS A 127 9.71 -3.69 15.84
CA LYS A 127 8.60 -3.09 16.61
C LYS A 127 7.76 -2.14 15.76
N THR A 128 8.40 -1.30 14.94
CA THR A 128 7.71 -0.33 14.07
C THR A 128 6.87 -1.01 12.99
N VAL A 129 7.26 -2.20 12.53
CA VAL A 129 6.49 -2.98 11.55
C VAL A 129 5.10 -3.34 12.09
N ARG A 130 4.92 -3.47 13.42
CA ARG A 130 3.63 -3.77 14.04
C ARG A 130 2.59 -2.67 13.78
N LEU A 131 3.00 -1.43 13.56
CA LEU A 131 2.11 -0.32 13.19
C LEU A 131 1.39 -0.59 11.86
N MET A 132 1.98 -1.38 10.95
CA MET A 132 1.35 -1.73 9.68
C MET A 132 0.06 -2.55 9.86
N ARG A 133 -0.16 -3.15 11.04
CA ARG A 133 -1.42 -3.85 11.34
C ARG A 133 -2.63 -2.94 11.23
N ILE A 134 -2.49 -1.63 11.48
CA ILE A 134 -3.62 -0.69 11.39
C ILE A 134 -4.22 -0.68 9.98
N PHE A 135 -3.40 -0.88 8.95
CA PHE A 135 -3.85 -0.97 7.56
C PHE A 135 -4.78 -2.16 7.36
N ARG A 136 -4.57 -3.28 8.08
CA ARG A 136 -5.48 -4.41 8.03
C ARG A 136 -6.83 -4.06 8.69
N PHE A 137 -6.89 -3.37 9.80
CA PHE A 137 -8.19 -3.23 10.49
C PHE A 137 -9.10 -2.15 9.90
N VAL A 138 -8.51 -1.15 9.23
CA VAL A 138 -9.27 -0.05 8.66
C VAL A 138 -9.52 -0.28 7.17
N LEU A 139 -10.74 -0.71 6.82
CA LEU A 139 -11.16 -0.94 5.43
C LEU A 139 -10.85 0.27 4.53
N ALA A 140 -11.13 1.49 5.00
CA ALA A 140 -10.83 2.72 4.26
C ALA A 140 -9.33 2.85 3.94
N LEU A 141 -8.44 2.51 4.88
CA LEU A 141 -6.99 2.56 4.64
C LEU A 141 -6.56 1.49 3.64
N ARG A 142 -7.11 0.26 3.70
CA ARG A 142 -6.81 -0.79 2.71
C ARG A 142 -7.15 -0.35 1.31
N MET A 143 -8.34 0.24 1.13
CA MET A 143 -8.79 0.73 -0.17
C MET A 143 -7.86 1.81 -0.70
N LEU A 144 -7.50 2.79 0.15
CA LEU A 144 -6.55 3.84 -0.22
C LEU A 144 -5.17 3.26 -0.60
N VAL A 145 -4.63 2.32 0.18
CA VAL A 145 -3.35 1.66 -0.13
C VAL A 145 -3.43 0.89 -1.45
N HIS A 146 -4.53 0.18 -1.71
CA HIS A 146 -4.75 -0.52 -2.97
C HIS A 146 -4.77 0.44 -4.16
N SER A 147 -5.47 1.58 -4.03
CA SER A 147 -5.49 2.64 -5.03
C SER A 147 -4.11 3.28 -5.25
N ILE A 148 -3.34 3.50 -4.18
CA ILE A 148 -1.95 4.00 -4.27
C ILE A 148 -1.06 2.98 -4.98
N LEU A 149 -1.13 1.69 -4.63
CA LEU A 149 -0.31 0.66 -5.29
C LEU A 149 -0.63 0.54 -6.78
N HIS A 150 -1.90 0.71 -7.15
CA HIS A 150 -2.31 0.72 -8.55
C HIS A 150 -1.71 1.91 -9.32
N THR A 151 -1.76 3.12 -8.76
CA THR A 151 -1.18 4.32 -9.40
C THR A 151 0.36 4.31 -9.39
N LEU A 152 0.98 3.72 -8.36
CA LEU A 152 2.43 3.55 -8.28
C LEU A 152 2.99 2.71 -9.43
N LYS A 153 2.24 1.74 -9.95
CA LYS A 153 2.69 0.91 -11.09
C LYS A 153 2.97 1.77 -12.34
N ALA A 154 2.12 2.75 -12.62
CA ALA A 154 2.32 3.67 -13.74
C ALA A 154 3.45 4.67 -13.46
N LEU A 155 3.53 5.18 -12.23
CA LEU A 155 4.60 6.08 -11.80
C LEU A 155 5.98 5.42 -11.80
N PHE A 156 6.06 4.12 -11.50
CA PHE A 156 7.31 3.38 -11.39
C PHE A 156 8.17 3.53 -12.65
N TRP A 157 7.58 3.33 -13.83
CA TRP A 157 8.32 3.44 -15.10
C TRP A 157 8.77 4.86 -15.41
N ALA A 158 7.97 5.86 -15.05
CA ALA A 158 8.35 7.25 -15.23
C ALA A 158 9.49 7.65 -14.27
N LEU A 159 9.50 7.13 -13.04
CA LEU A 159 10.61 7.28 -12.09
C LEU A 159 11.87 6.55 -12.56
N VAL A 160 11.74 5.36 -13.14
CA VAL A 160 12.87 4.62 -13.76
C VAL A 160 13.47 5.43 -14.89
N LEU A 161 12.65 6.05 -15.75
CA LEU A 161 13.13 6.93 -16.82
C LEU A 161 13.87 8.16 -16.26
N LEU A 162 13.33 8.81 -15.23
CA LEU A 162 13.99 9.93 -14.55
C LEU A 162 15.35 9.51 -13.96
N LEU A 163 15.40 8.36 -13.28
CA LEU A 163 16.64 7.82 -12.72
C LEU A 163 17.67 7.48 -13.80
N LEU A 164 17.25 6.95 -14.95
CA LEU A 164 18.13 6.68 -16.08
C LEU A 164 18.74 7.97 -16.63
N ILE A 165 17.94 9.03 -16.78
CA ILE A 165 18.42 10.35 -17.21
C ILE A 165 19.43 10.89 -16.20
N ILE A 166 19.09 10.87 -14.90
CA ILE A 166 20.00 11.29 -13.82
C ILE A 166 21.31 10.50 -13.89
N TYR A 167 21.24 9.17 -14.07
CA TYR A 167 22.41 8.31 -14.16
C TYR A 167 23.33 8.69 -15.33
N VAL A 168 22.77 8.93 -16.53
CA VAL A 168 23.57 9.30 -17.71
C VAL A 168 24.28 10.63 -17.50
N PHE A 169 23.58 11.66 -17.03
CA PHE A 169 24.20 12.97 -16.76
C PHE A 169 25.19 12.90 -15.59
N ALA A 170 24.88 12.11 -14.56
CA ALA A 170 25.78 11.91 -13.42
C ALA A 170 27.09 11.25 -13.85
N LEU A 171 27.03 10.24 -14.73
CA LEU A 171 28.23 9.63 -15.31
C LEU A 171 29.09 10.67 -16.02
N ILE A 172 28.48 11.49 -16.88
CA ILE A 172 29.17 12.52 -17.65
C ILE A 172 29.87 13.51 -16.72
N PHE A 173 29.16 14.13 -15.78
CA PHE A 173 29.74 15.13 -14.89
C PHE A 173 30.79 14.56 -13.93
N THR A 174 30.56 13.35 -13.39
CA THR A 174 31.54 12.65 -12.56
C THR A 174 32.84 12.41 -13.33
N GLN A 175 32.76 11.98 -14.59
CA GLN A 175 33.94 11.74 -15.43
C GLN A 175 34.67 13.04 -15.78
N ILE A 176 33.94 14.11 -16.10
CA ILE A 176 34.52 15.42 -16.43
C ILE A 176 35.29 15.99 -15.23
N VAL A 177 34.64 16.03 -14.06
CA VAL A 177 35.24 16.62 -12.85
C VAL A 177 36.46 15.80 -12.41
N ASN A 178 36.32 14.47 -12.33
CA ASN A 178 37.45 13.61 -11.98
C ASN A 178 38.56 13.64 -13.04
N GLY A 179 38.21 13.76 -14.32
CA GLY A 179 39.17 13.92 -15.40
C GLY A 179 39.99 15.19 -15.25
N HIS A 180 39.33 16.32 -14.99
CA HIS A 180 39.98 17.61 -14.77
C HIS A 180 40.88 17.60 -13.53
N ILE A 181 40.42 17.03 -12.41
CA ILE A 181 41.18 16.97 -11.16
C ILE A 181 42.45 16.09 -11.30
N ARG A 182 42.39 15.04 -12.12
CA ARG A 182 43.49 14.08 -12.29
C ARG A 182 44.42 14.40 -13.45
N ASP A 183 44.09 15.38 -14.29
CA ASP A 183 44.91 15.75 -15.43
C ASP A 183 46.07 16.67 -15.01
N PRO A 184 47.33 16.20 -15.04
CA PRO A 184 48.47 17.03 -14.65
C PRO A 184 48.76 18.16 -15.65
N ALA A 185 48.17 18.14 -16.85
CA ALA A 185 48.35 19.17 -17.86
C ALA A 185 47.45 20.40 -17.63
N VAL A 186 46.45 20.32 -16.74
CA VAL A 186 45.49 21.38 -16.49
C VAL A 186 45.76 22.05 -15.14
N ALA A 187 45.55 23.37 -15.06
CA ALA A 187 45.72 24.11 -13.82
C ALA A 187 44.77 23.58 -12.74
N PRO A 188 45.27 23.31 -11.51
CA PRO A 188 44.44 22.77 -10.44
C PRO A 188 43.37 23.79 -10.01
N LEU A 189 42.20 23.28 -9.65
CA LEU A 189 41.12 24.09 -9.09
C LEU A 189 41.53 24.69 -7.73
N PRO A 190 41.04 25.90 -7.38
CA PRO A 190 41.17 26.46 -6.05
C PRO A 190 40.64 25.50 -4.96
N PRO A 191 41.20 25.48 -3.74
CA PRO A 191 40.82 24.52 -2.69
C PRO A 191 39.30 24.47 -2.39
N GLU A 192 38.63 25.62 -2.34
CA GLU A 192 37.19 25.73 -2.08
C GLU A 192 36.34 25.12 -3.22
N GLU A 193 36.75 25.35 -4.47
CA GLU A 193 36.07 24.78 -5.64
C GLU A 193 36.34 23.28 -5.78
N LEU A 194 37.54 22.83 -5.40
CA LEU A 194 37.89 21.42 -5.35
C LEU A 194 37.05 20.67 -4.31
N GLU A 195 36.90 21.22 -3.11
CA GLU A 195 36.07 20.62 -2.04
C GLU A 195 34.60 20.54 -2.49
N THR A 196 34.07 21.62 -3.06
CA THR A 196 32.71 21.66 -3.59
C THR A 196 32.52 20.66 -4.75
N SER A 197 33.51 20.58 -5.65
CA SER A 197 33.52 19.62 -6.75
C SER A 197 33.50 18.18 -6.25
N MET A 198 34.30 17.87 -5.24
CA MET A 198 34.34 16.53 -4.64
C MET A 198 33.05 16.19 -3.87
N SER A 199 32.44 17.17 -3.20
CA SER A 199 31.18 16.96 -2.47
C SER A 199 30.00 16.62 -3.41
N PHE A 200 29.95 17.22 -4.60
CA PHE A 200 28.84 17.00 -5.53
C PHE A 200 29.15 16.01 -6.65
N TYR A 201 30.41 15.86 -7.05
CA TYR A 201 30.85 15.09 -8.21
C TYR A 201 31.92 14.03 -7.90
N GLY A 202 32.25 13.83 -6.62
CA GLY A 202 33.33 12.93 -6.20
C GLY A 202 33.07 11.46 -6.55
N SER A 203 31.82 10.99 -6.40
CA SER A 203 31.39 9.66 -6.81
C SER A 203 30.13 9.71 -7.67
N LEU A 204 29.88 8.65 -8.44
CA LEU A 204 28.68 8.54 -9.28
C LEU A 204 27.40 8.68 -8.45
N VAL A 205 27.34 8.05 -7.28
CA VAL A 205 26.15 8.09 -6.40
C VAL A 205 25.95 9.50 -5.85
N ASP A 206 27.03 10.16 -5.42
CA ASP A 206 26.96 11.53 -4.91
C ASP A 206 26.48 12.49 -6.00
N THR A 207 26.95 12.30 -7.24
CA THR A 207 26.47 13.08 -8.39
C THR A 207 25.00 12.80 -8.69
N MET A 208 24.56 11.54 -8.68
CA MET A 208 23.15 11.21 -8.90
C MET A 208 22.25 11.86 -7.84
N VAL A 209 22.65 11.81 -6.56
CA VAL A 209 21.91 12.45 -5.45
C VAL A 209 21.93 13.96 -5.61
N SER A 210 23.07 14.56 -5.97
CA SER A 210 23.21 16.00 -6.18
C SER A 210 22.31 16.50 -7.31
N LEU A 211 22.33 15.83 -8.46
CA LEU A 211 21.47 16.15 -9.60
C LEU A 211 19.98 16.00 -9.25
N PHE A 212 19.61 14.95 -8.51
CA PHE A 212 18.26 14.78 -7.98
C PHE A 212 17.88 15.96 -7.07
N MET A 213 18.72 16.32 -6.10
CA MET A 213 18.50 17.45 -5.19
C MET A 213 18.35 18.78 -5.92
N ALA A 214 19.08 19.00 -7.01
CA ALA A 214 18.98 20.22 -7.81
C ALA A 214 17.61 20.37 -8.50
N VAL A 215 16.99 19.25 -8.89
CA VAL A 215 15.66 19.23 -9.52
C VAL A 215 14.54 19.28 -8.47
N THR A 216 14.72 18.61 -7.33
CA THR A 216 13.71 18.56 -6.26
C THR A 216 13.82 19.71 -5.26
N ASN A 217 14.59 20.75 -5.58
CA ASN A 217 14.79 21.93 -4.75
C ASN A 217 15.41 21.64 -3.37
N GLY A 218 16.20 20.57 -3.24
CA GLY A 218 16.95 20.24 -2.02
C GLY A 218 18.23 21.08 -1.88
N VAL A 219 18.84 21.45 -3.01
CA VAL A 219 19.97 22.38 -3.07
C VAL A 219 19.80 23.30 -4.28
N GLY A 220 20.20 24.56 -4.14
CA GLY A 220 20.16 25.50 -5.26
C GLY A 220 21.05 24.98 -6.40
N TRP A 221 20.47 24.81 -7.59
CA TRP A 221 21.17 24.31 -8.79
C TRP A 221 22.43 25.12 -9.13
N GLU A 222 22.50 26.40 -8.73
CA GLU A 222 23.66 27.26 -8.85
C GLU A 222 24.92 26.66 -8.22
N ARG A 223 24.78 25.98 -7.06
CA ARG A 223 25.92 25.40 -6.33
C ARG A 223 26.57 24.24 -7.09
N LEU A 224 25.78 23.53 -7.89
CA LEU A 224 26.26 22.46 -8.77
C LEU A 224 26.83 23.05 -10.07
N TYR A 225 26.21 24.11 -10.58
CA TYR A 225 26.63 24.78 -11.79
C TYR A 225 28.03 25.43 -11.66
N ARG A 226 28.32 26.09 -10.53
CA ARG A 226 29.57 26.86 -10.33
C ARG A 226 30.84 26.03 -10.58
N PRO A 227 31.03 24.85 -9.94
CA PRO A 227 32.18 23.99 -10.22
C PRO A 227 32.38 23.62 -11.69
N LEU A 228 31.28 23.35 -12.42
CA LEU A 228 31.35 23.02 -13.84
C LEU A 228 31.77 24.23 -14.69
N GLY A 229 31.37 25.44 -14.28
CA GLY A 229 31.78 26.70 -14.92
C GLY A 229 33.27 27.00 -14.81
N SER A 230 33.89 26.64 -13.70
CA SER A 230 35.35 26.77 -13.51
C SER A 230 36.15 25.82 -14.40
N ILE A 231 35.57 24.68 -14.79
CA ILE A 231 36.22 23.70 -15.67
C ILE A 231 36.07 24.13 -17.14
N SER A 232 34.83 24.32 -17.61
CA SER A 232 34.55 24.76 -18.99
C SER A 232 33.09 25.16 -19.16
N HIS A 233 32.86 26.25 -19.89
CA HIS A 233 31.52 26.71 -20.25
C HIS A 233 30.69 25.67 -21.01
N VAL A 234 31.33 24.74 -21.74
CA VAL A 234 30.60 23.67 -22.47
C VAL A 234 29.84 22.78 -21.49
N TRP A 235 30.44 22.44 -20.35
CA TRP A 235 29.81 21.59 -19.33
C TRP A 235 28.73 22.35 -18.55
N SER A 236 28.91 23.66 -18.38
CA SER A 236 27.86 24.56 -17.87
C SER A 236 26.61 24.58 -18.75
N PHE A 237 26.78 24.67 -20.08
CA PHE A 237 25.66 24.60 -21.03
C PHE A 237 24.96 23.23 -20.98
N LEU A 238 25.73 22.15 -20.87
CA LEU A 238 25.16 20.81 -20.72
C LEU A 238 24.37 20.66 -19.42
N PHE A 239 24.81 21.28 -18.32
CA PHE A 239 24.08 21.30 -17.05
C PHE A 239 22.77 22.12 -17.16
N TRP A 240 22.78 23.27 -17.84
CA TRP A 240 21.55 24.01 -18.12
C TRP A 240 20.58 23.23 -18.99
N PHE A 241 21.08 22.49 -19.99
CA PHE A 241 20.26 21.59 -20.77
C PHE A 241 19.64 20.50 -19.89
N TYR A 242 20.41 19.86 -19.01
CA TYR A 242 19.90 18.88 -18.05
C TYR A 242 18.75 19.47 -17.19
N ILE A 243 18.98 20.61 -16.55
CA ILE A 243 17.97 21.26 -15.71
C ILE A 243 16.71 21.58 -16.53
N SER A 244 16.88 22.22 -17.69
CA SER A 244 15.74 22.59 -18.55
C SER A 244 14.98 21.36 -19.03
N PHE A 245 15.68 20.31 -19.46
CA PHE A 245 15.07 19.07 -19.93
C PHE A 245 14.28 18.38 -18.82
N VAL A 246 14.83 18.27 -17.61
CA VAL A 246 14.13 17.62 -16.50
C VAL A 246 12.91 18.45 -16.06
N PHE A 247 13.04 19.77 -15.94
CA PHE A 247 11.92 20.64 -15.54
C PHE A 247 10.82 20.72 -16.59
N PHE A 248 11.15 21.00 -17.85
CA PHE A 248 10.14 21.26 -18.88
C PHE A 248 9.62 20.00 -19.57
N ALA A 249 10.41 18.93 -19.66
CA ALA A 249 9.97 17.69 -20.29
C ALA A 249 9.61 16.63 -19.23
N VAL A 250 10.58 16.22 -18.41
CA VAL A 250 10.42 15.01 -17.58
C VAL A 250 9.38 15.19 -16.46
N LEU A 251 9.45 16.28 -15.70
CA LEU A 251 8.47 16.56 -14.63
C LEU A 251 7.05 16.76 -15.18
N ASN A 252 6.93 17.37 -16.37
CA ASN A 252 5.64 17.53 -17.04
C ASN A 252 5.09 16.17 -17.53
N VAL A 253 5.93 15.30 -18.07
CA VAL A 253 5.55 13.92 -18.43
C VAL A 253 5.13 13.11 -17.20
N LEU A 254 5.88 13.21 -16.09
CA LEU A 254 5.52 12.58 -14.82
C LEU A 254 4.13 13.03 -14.33
N THR A 255 3.89 14.34 -14.37
CA THR A 255 2.59 14.92 -14.01
C THR A 255 1.48 14.41 -14.94
N ALA A 256 1.73 14.36 -16.25
CA ALA A 256 0.77 13.84 -17.22
C ALA A 256 0.43 12.36 -16.99
N VAL A 257 1.43 11.51 -16.72
CA VAL A 257 1.23 10.08 -16.42
C VAL A 257 0.40 9.90 -15.13
N PHE A 258 0.65 10.71 -14.11
CA PHE A 258 -0.14 10.68 -12.88
C PHE A 258 -1.60 11.07 -13.14
N CYS A 259 -1.83 12.16 -13.87
CA CYS A 259 -3.17 12.59 -14.27
C CYS A 259 -3.88 11.51 -15.09
N GLN A 260 -3.19 10.93 -16.08
CA GLN A 260 -3.73 9.87 -16.92
C GLN A 260 -4.14 8.65 -16.09
N SER A 261 -3.29 8.22 -15.15
CA SER A 261 -3.59 7.10 -14.25
C SER A 261 -4.80 7.36 -13.36
N ALA A 262 -4.97 8.60 -12.88
CA ALA A 262 -6.13 9.00 -12.09
C ALA A 262 -7.42 8.99 -12.94
N ILE A 263 -7.34 9.48 -14.19
CA ILE A 263 -8.47 9.48 -15.13
C ILE A 263 -8.87 8.04 -15.49
N GLU A 264 -7.91 7.18 -15.81
CA GLU A 264 -8.15 5.77 -16.13
C GLU A 264 -8.76 5.02 -14.94
N SER A 265 -8.31 5.29 -13.71
CA SER A 265 -8.90 4.72 -12.51
C SER A 265 -10.37 5.14 -12.37
N ALA A 266 -10.68 6.43 -12.55
CA ALA A 266 -12.05 6.93 -12.46
C ALA A 266 -12.97 6.36 -13.56
N GLN A 267 -12.45 6.18 -14.77
CA GLN A 267 -13.19 5.57 -15.88
C GLN A 267 -13.44 4.07 -15.65
N ASN A 268 -12.46 3.33 -15.15
CA ASN A 268 -12.62 1.92 -14.83
C ASN A 268 -13.62 1.70 -13.69
N ASP A 269 -13.63 2.57 -12.68
CA ASP A 269 -14.64 2.52 -11.61
C ASP A 269 -16.06 2.73 -12.18
N HIS A 270 -16.23 3.68 -13.11
CA HIS A 270 -17.51 3.91 -13.79
C HIS A 270 -17.92 2.72 -14.68
N ALA A 271 -17.00 2.17 -15.48
CA ALA A 271 -17.28 1.02 -16.34
C ALA A 271 -17.66 -0.22 -15.51
N THR A 272 -16.98 -0.43 -14.38
CA THR A 272 -17.30 -1.51 -13.43
C THR A 272 -18.68 -1.30 -12.79
N ALA A 273 -19.03 -0.05 -12.43
CA ALA A 273 -20.34 0.26 -11.90
C ALA A 273 -21.46 -0.01 -12.93
N VAL A 274 -21.26 0.36 -14.19
CA VAL A 274 -22.21 0.09 -15.29
C VAL A 274 -22.38 -1.42 -15.50
N GLN A 275 -21.28 -2.18 -15.56
CA GLN A 275 -21.35 -3.64 -15.69
C GLN A 275 -22.08 -4.30 -14.52
N ASN A 276 -21.86 -3.83 -13.29
CA ASN A 276 -22.57 -4.34 -12.11
C ASN A 276 -24.07 -4.05 -12.18
N MET A 277 -24.47 -2.86 -12.69
CA MET A 277 -25.87 -2.52 -12.91
C MET A 277 -26.52 -3.42 -13.97
N GLU A 278 -25.83 -3.68 -15.08
CA GLU A 278 -26.31 -4.58 -16.13
C GLU A 278 -26.44 -6.02 -15.64
N ALA A 279 -25.44 -6.54 -14.92
CA ALA A 279 -25.48 -7.87 -14.33
C ALA A 279 -26.63 -8.03 -13.32
N ASN A 280 -26.87 -7.02 -12.48
CA ASN A 280 -28.03 -6.99 -11.59
C ASN A 280 -29.34 -6.99 -12.38
N LYS A 281 -29.45 -6.18 -13.44
CA LYS A 281 -30.64 -6.14 -14.29
C LYS A 281 -30.91 -7.49 -14.95
N GLU A 282 -29.89 -8.15 -15.50
CA GLU A 282 -30.04 -9.50 -16.08
C GLU A 282 -30.44 -10.54 -15.03
N MET A 283 -29.86 -10.47 -13.84
CA MET A 283 -30.23 -11.34 -12.73
C MET A 283 -31.71 -11.17 -12.35
N HIS A 284 -32.17 -9.92 -12.26
CA HIS A 284 -33.57 -9.62 -11.97
C HIS A 284 -34.51 -10.08 -13.10
N LEU A 285 -34.12 -9.90 -14.37
CA LEU A 285 -34.89 -10.39 -15.52
C LEU A 285 -34.96 -11.91 -15.55
N LYS A 286 -33.87 -12.63 -15.23
CA LYS A 286 -33.90 -14.10 -15.14
C LYS A 286 -34.85 -14.59 -14.04
N LYS A 287 -34.81 -13.96 -12.85
CA LYS A 287 -35.75 -14.30 -11.77
C LYS A 287 -37.19 -13.97 -12.12
N LEU A 288 -37.45 -12.82 -12.73
CA LEU A 288 -38.78 -12.48 -13.24
C LEU A 288 -39.25 -13.53 -14.26
N ARG A 289 -38.43 -13.86 -15.26
CA ARG A 289 -38.77 -14.91 -16.24
C ARG A 289 -39.05 -16.25 -15.59
N ALA A 290 -38.29 -16.64 -14.57
CA ALA A 290 -38.53 -17.89 -13.83
C ALA A 290 -39.88 -17.86 -13.09
N LEU A 291 -40.21 -16.76 -12.42
CA LEU A 291 -41.52 -16.57 -11.76
C LEU A 291 -42.67 -16.60 -12.79
N PHE A 292 -42.51 -15.89 -13.91
CA PHE A 292 -43.47 -15.86 -15.01
C PHE A 292 -43.62 -17.21 -15.74
N SER A 293 -42.55 -18.00 -15.86
CA SER A 293 -42.67 -19.36 -16.39
C SER A 293 -43.46 -20.30 -15.48
N GLN A 294 -43.49 -20.05 -14.16
CA GLN A 294 -44.34 -20.79 -13.23
C GLN A 294 -45.81 -20.31 -13.24
N LEU A 295 -46.08 -19.16 -13.87
CA LEU A 295 -47.41 -18.55 -13.99
C LEU A 295 -48.16 -19.02 -15.24
N GLY A 296 -47.45 -19.18 -16.38
CA GLY A 296 -48.04 -19.57 -17.66
C GLY A 296 -48.20 -21.08 -17.86
N ASN A 297 -48.89 -21.47 -18.94
CA ASN A 297 -48.87 -22.86 -19.43
C ASN A 297 -47.58 -23.10 -20.23
N GLU A 298 -46.82 -24.15 -19.89
CA GLU A 298 -45.52 -24.47 -20.52
C GLU A 298 -45.61 -24.66 -22.05
N GLU A 299 -46.79 -25.02 -22.58
CA GLU A 299 -47.01 -25.27 -24.01
C GLU A 299 -47.31 -24.02 -24.84
N SER A 300 -47.89 -22.96 -24.25
CA SER A 300 -48.29 -21.76 -25.02
C SER A 300 -47.28 -20.62 -24.92
N GLY A 301 -46.47 -20.56 -23.85
CA GLY A 301 -45.55 -19.45 -23.60
C GLY A 301 -46.22 -18.10 -23.33
N VAL A 302 -47.54 -18.11 -23.10
CA VAL A 302 -48.43 -16.94 -22.98
C VAL A 302 -49.05 -16.93 -21.58
N ILE A 303 -49.20 -15.74 -20.98
CA ILE A 303 -49.70 -15.57 -19.60
C ILE A 303 -50.97 -14.76 -19.63
N THR A 304 -52.11 -15.42 -19.48
CA THR A 304 -53.40 -14.72 -19.46
C THR A 304 -53.60 -13.93 -18.17
N PHE A 305 -54.40 -12.86 -18.23
CA PHE A 305 -54.68 -12.03 -17.05
C PHE A 305 -55.21 -12.84 -15.85
N GLY A 306 -56.10 -13.82 -16.07
CA GLY A 306 -56.63 -14.65 -14.99
C GLY A 306 -55.56 -15.53 -14.31
N GLN A 307 -54.59 -16.02 -15.07
CA GLN A 307 -53.43 -16.76 -14.52
C GLN A 307 -52.53 -15.82 -13.71
N PHE A 308 -52.30 -14.62 -14.23
CA PHE A 308 -51.52 -13.58 -13.57
C PHE A 308 -52.16 -13.12 -12.25
N GLU A 309 -53.45 -12.79 -12.25
CA GLU A 309 -54.22 -12.35 -11.08
C GLU A 309 -54.25 -13.41 -9.97
N SER A 310 -54.36 -14.69 -10.33
CA SER A 310 -54.43 -15.79 -9.35
C SER A 310 -53.15 -15.98 -8.52
N LYS A 311 -52.00 -15.52 -9.02
CA LYS A 311 -50.69 -15.80 -8.44
C LYS A 311 -49.87 -14.54 -8.16
N ILE A 312 -50.23 -13.37 -8.67
CA ILE A 312 -49.54 -12.11 -8.33
C ILE A 312 -49.68 -11.77 -6.84
N HIS A 313 -50.77 -12.19 -6.21
CA HIS A 313 -50.97 -12.06 -4.77
C HIS A 313 -50.30 -13.18 -3.96
N SER A 314 -49.59 -14.11 -4.61
CA SER A 314 -48.83 -15.13 -3.88
C SER A 314 -47.70 -14.48 -3.07
N PRO A 315 -47.38 -15.00 -1.88
CA PRO A 315 -46.35 -14.43 -1.02
C PRO A 315 -44.99 -14.36 -1.71
N GLU A 316 -44.65 -15.35 -2.55
CA GLU A 316 -43.38 -15.43 -3.28
C GLU A 316 -43.22 -14.32 -4.33
N VAL A 317 -44.29 -14.03 -5.08
CA VAL A 317 -44.28 -12.96 -6.10
C VAL A 317 -44.30 -11.59 -5.41
N ARG A 318 -45.13 -11.43 -4.37
CA ARG A 318 -45.23 -10.17 -3.62
C ARG A 318 -43.92 -9.80 -2.93
N GLU A 319 -43.28 -10.74 -2.25
CA GLU A 319 -41.99 -10.52 -1.59
C GLU A 319 -40.91 -10.11 -2.61
N TYR A 320 -40.89 -10.75 -3.78
CA TYR A 320 -39.92 -10.40 -4.81
C TYR A 320 -40.18 -9.02 -5.45
N PHE A 321 -41.44 -8.65 -5.68
CA PHE A 321 -41.80 -7.32 -6.17
C PHE A 321 -41.52 -6.20 -5.16
N GLU A 322 -41.74 -6.47 -3.87
CA GLU A 322 -41.34 -5.58 -2.78
C GLU A 322 -39.82 -5.37 -2.75
N THR A 323 -38.99 -6.40 -3.02
CA THR A 323 -37.53 -6.22 -3.15
C THR A 323 -37.11 -5.36 -4.35
N LEU A 324 -37.98 -5.21 -5.36
CA LEU A 324 -37.78 -4.30 -6.50
C LEU A 324 -38.35 -2.90 -6.24
N GLY A 325 -38.95 -2.65 -5.07
CA GLY A 325 -39.62 -1.39 -4.74
C GLY A 325 -40.90 -1.16 -5.53
N LEU A 326 -41.51 -2.23 -6.06
CA LEU A 326 -42.76 -2.18 -6.80
C LEU A 326 -43.89 -2.60 -5.88
N ASP A 327 -44.79 -1.66 -5.56
CA ASP A 327 -46.03 -1.98 -4.85
C ASP A 327 -47.09 -2.39 -5.87
N VAL A 328 -47.55 -3.63 -5.79
CA VAL A 328 -48.55 -4.18 -6.71
C VAL A 328 -49.89 -4.26 -6.00
N GLU A 329 -50.52 -3.10 -5.82
CA GLU A 329 -51.89 -3.01 -5.30
C GLU A 329 -52.94 -3.36 -6.38
N ASP A 330 -52.65 -3.03 -7.64
CA ASP A 330 -53.54 -3.27 -8.79
C ASP A 330 -52.88 -4.15 -9.85
N ALA A 331 -53.21 -5.44 -9.82
CA ALA A 331 -52.75 -6.44 -10.77
C ALA A 331 -53.12 -6.12 -12.23
N TRP A 332 -54.29 -5.51 -12.47
CA TRP A 332 -54.77 -5.20 -13.81
C TRP A 332 -53.99 -4.07 -14.46
N SER A 333 -53.75 -2.98 -13.71
CA SER A 333 -52.95 -1.85 -14.18
C SER A 333 -51.52 -2.27 -14.50
N PHE A 334 -50.93 -3.13 -13.67
CA PHE A 334 -49.58 -3.64 -13.91
C PHE A 334 -49.52 -4.61 -15.11
N PHE A 335 -50.50 -5.50 -15.26
CA PHE A 335 -50.60 -6.41 -16.41
C PHE A 335 -50.70 -5.63 -17.74
N LYS A 336 -51.53 -4.59 -17.78
CA LYS A 336 -51.62 -3.69 -18.95
C LYS A 336 -50.32 -2.96 -19.28
N LEU A 337 -49.49 -2.70 -18.28
CA LEU A 337 -48.20 -2.03 -18.46
C LEU A 337 -47.17 -2.98 -19.11
N LEU A 338 -47.33 -4.29 -18.90
CA LEU A 338 -46.55 -5.36 -19.52
C LEU A 338 -47.07 -5.75 -20.92
N ASP A 339 -48.39 -5.72 -21.12
CA ASP A 339 -49.09 -6.00 -22.39
C ASP A 339 -48.92 -4.84 -23.39
N ARG A 340 -47.75 -4.80 -24.05
CA ARG A 340 -47.38 -3.72 -24.99
C ARG A 340 -48.08 -3.80 -26.35
N ASP A 341 -48.56 -4.97 -26.73
CA ASP A 341 -49.25 -5.25 -27.99
C ASP A 341 -50.77 -5.25 -27.84
N GLY A 342 -51.30 -5.21 -26.61
CA GLY A 342 -52.72 -5.09 -26.32
C GLY A 342 -53.49 -6.39 -26.59
N GLY A 343 -52.78 -7.52 -26.59
CA GLY A 343 -53.33 -8.84 -26.87
C GLY A 343 -54.05 -9.48 -25.67
N GLY A 344 -53.85 -8.95 -24.47
CA GLY A 344 -54.40 -9.49 -23.23
C GLY A 344 -53.77 -10.82 -22.80
N SER A 345 -52.57 -11.14 -23.28
CA SER A 345 -51.95 -12.47 -23.15
C SER A 345 -50.42 -12.44 -23.25
#